data_AF-A0A4Q2M6J4-F1
#
_entry.id   AF-A0A4Q2M6J4-F1
#
_cell.length_a   1.000
_cell.length_b   1.000
_cell.length_c   1.000
_cell.angle_alpha   90.00
_cell.angle_beta   90.00
_cell.angle_gamma   90.00
#
_symmetry.space_group_name_H-M   'P 1'
#
loop_
_entity.id
_entity.type
_entity.pdbx_description
1 polymer ?
#
loop_
_entity_poly.entity_id
_entity_poly.type
_entity_poly.pdbx_seq_one_letter_code
_entity_poly.pdbx_strand_id
1 'polypeptide(L)'
;MRASEPESANGAAPAGRGYRRTPGLPITPACGPSDGYTLVELLVYAAFMVLVLAIAGGILLSSLTANATVRSTTEASNLGQLVSESIRADTRSAVALKVTAPSVGVSGAQYLVIERLSAGTNQCRAWLYLPSAGGQLFTRTGSSLATLSAPSASAIAAALAADPVEAPAGWQSYGEGIVAASPGPFVVTAGRLDFTLEVDAGDAPAVLVDGTEISRQTVKATSPCF
;
A
#
# COMPACT_ATOMS: atom_id res chain seq x y z
N MET A 1 -18.53 -3.88 -28.38
CA MET A 1 -18.50 -5.33 -28.12
C MET A 1 -19.59 -5.65 -27.12
N ARG A 2 -20.59 -6.41 -27.56
CA ARG A 2 -21.71 -6.94 -26.77
C ARG A 2 -21.28 -8.28 -26.17
N ALA A 3 -21.58 -8.50 -24.89
CA ALA A 3 -21.80 -9.82 -24.29
C ALA A 3 -22.75 -9.58 -23.10
N SER A 4 -24.08 -9.68 -23.28
CA SER A 4 -24.91 -10.89 -23.12
C SER A 4 -24.79 -11.53 -21.73
N GLU A 5 -25.81 -11.26 -20.90
CA GLU A 5 -26.15 -12.00 -19.68
C GLU A 5 -26.37 -13.50 -19.97
N PRO A 6 -26.17 -14.35 -18.94
CA PRO A 6 -27.08 -15.46 -18.77
C PRO A 6 -27.71 -15.51 -17.37
N GLU A 7 -29.03 -15.42 -17.40
CA GLU A 7 -30.05 -16.07 -16.58
C GLU A 7 -29.64 -17.46 -16.04
N SER A 8 -29.74 -17.67 -14.73
CA SER A 8 -29.72 -18.99 -14.07
C SER A 8 -30.11 -18.84 -12.60
N ALA A 9 -30.95 -19.64 -11.96
CA ALA A 9 -31.99 -20.58 -12.35
C ALA A 9 -32.77 -20.87 -11.05
N ASN A 10 -34.08 -21.03 -11.20
CA ASN A 10 -35.04 -21.45 -10.17
C ASN A 10 -34.55 -22.68 -9.36
N GLY A 11 -34.31 -22.47 -8.06
CA GLY A 11 -34.13 -23.53 -7.07
C GLY A 11 -35.47 -23.92 -6.44
N ALA A 12 -36.00 -25.05 -6.88
CA ALA A 12 -37.31 -25.60 -6.51
C ALA A 12 -37.50 -25.80 -5.00
N ALA A 13 -38.69 -25.41 -4.52
CA ALA A 13 -39.18 -25.72 -3.19
C ALA A 13 -39.40 -27.25 -3.04
N PRO A 14 -38.89 -27.89 -1.97
CA PRO A 14 -39.14 -29.31 -1.74
C PRO A 14 -40.62 -29.54 -1.37
N ALA A 15 -41.21 -30.47 -2.12
CA ALA A 15 -42.58 -30.94 -1.98
C ALA A 15 -42.91 -31.41 -0.56
N GLY A 16 -44.13 -31.05 -0.14
CA GLY A 16 -44.72 -31.39 1.16
C GLY A 16 -44.66 -32.88 1.46
N ARG A 17 -43.99 -33.20 2.56
CA ARG A 17 -44.01 -34.53 3.18
C ARG A 17 -45.27 -34.61 4.05
N GLY A 18 -46.22 -35.44 3.64
CA GLY A 18 -47.49 -35.64 4.33
C GLY A 18 -47.29 -36.04 5.79
N TYR A 19 -47.83 -35.23 6.69
CA TYR A 19 -47.92 -35.54 8.11
C TYR A 19 -48.99 -36.62 8.30
N ARG A 20 -48.57 -37.88 8.41
CA ARG A 20 -49.44 -38.99 8.81
C ARG A 20 -49.79 -38.78 10.29
N ARG A 21 -51.02 -38.33 10.58
CA ARG A 21 -51.56 -38.29 11.93
C ARG A 21 -51.76 -39.73 12.43
N THR A 22 -50.85 -40.22 13.25
CA THR A 22 -51.07 -41.40 14.09
C THR A 22 -52.08 -41.02 15.20
N PRO A 23 -53.13 -41.82 15.44
CA PRO A 23 -54.05 -41.64 16.56
C PRO A 23 -53.29 -41.74 17.89
N GLY A 24 -53.64 -40.83 18.81
CA GLY A 24 -52.90 -40.57 20.04
C GLY A 24 -52.64 -41.81 20.90
N LEU A 25 -51.35 -42.01 21.20
CA LEU A 25 -50.94 -42.62 22.45
C LEU A 25 -51.15 -41.57 23.57
N PRO A 26 -51.71 -41.96 24.72
CA PRO A 26 -51.77 -41.09 25.89
C PRO A 26 -50.33 -40.76 26.29
N ILE A 27 -49.93 -39.51 26.08
CA ILE A 27 -48.76 -38.91 26.75
C ILE A 27 -49.14 -38.81 28.22
N THR A 28 -48.83 -39.86 28.98
CA THR A 28 -48.66 -39.71 30.42
C THR A 28 -47.53 -38.69 30.59
N PRO A 29 -47.76 -37.55 31.25
CA PRO A 29 -46.66 -36.68 31.62
C PRO A 29 -45.79 -37.49 32.57
N ALA A 30 -44.68 -38.01 32.06
CA ALA A 30 -43.60 -38.45 32.92
C ALA A 30 -43.17 -37.18 33.66
N CYS A 31 -43.61 -37.06 34.92
CA CYS A 31 -43.07 -36.11 35.87
C CYS A 31 -41.63 -36.57 36.11
N GLY A 32 -40.75 -36.23 35.16
CA GLY A 32 -39.32 -36.38 35.34
C GLY A 32 -38.93 -35.53 36.54
N PRO A 33 -38.02 -36.00 37.41
CA PRO A 33 -37.51 -35.20 38.51
C PRO A 33 -37.13 -33.81 37.99
N SER A 34 -37.77 -32.77 38.53
CA SER A 34 -37.36 -31.40 38.29
C SER A 34 -36.12 -31.16 39.13
N ASP A 35 -34.99 -31.73 38.71
CA ASP A 35 -33.70 -31.52 39.35
C ASP A 35 -33.30 -30.07 39.08
N GLY A 36 -33.53 -29.21 40.06
CA GLY A 36 -33.08 -27.82 40.03
C GLY A 36 -31.55 -27.79 39.95
N TYR A 37 -31.02 -27.02 39.02
CA TYR A 37 -29.58 -26.77 38.94
C TYR A 37 -29.06 -26.26 40.29
N THR A 38 -28.08 -26.95 40.83
CA THR A 38 -27.45 -26.51 42.08
C THR A 38 -26.66 -25.23 41.84
N LEU A 39 -26.57 -24.34 42.85
CA LEU A 39 -25.85 -23.07 42.73
C LEU A 39 -24.38 -23.27 42.29
N VAL A 40 -23.76 -24.35 42.78
CA VAL A 40 -22.39 -24.73 42.41
C VAL A 40 -22.26 -25.06 40.92
N GLU A 41 -23.26 -25.72 40.33
CA GLU A 41 -23.25 -26.08 38.91
C GLU A 41 -23.31 -24.83 38.02
N LEU A 42 -24.16 -23.86 38.36
CA LEU A 42 -24.25 -22.58 37.65
C LEU A 42 -22.94 -21.79 37.73
N LEU A 43 -22.27 -21.80 38.89
CA LEU A 43 -20.97 -21.14 39.06
C LEU A 43 -19.89 -21.77 38.17
N VAL A 44 -19.84 -23.11 38.11
CA VAL A 44 -18.90 -23.83 37.24
C VAL A 44 -19.16 -23.50 35.76
N TYR A 45 -20.43 -23.46 35.32
CA TYR A 45 -20.76 -23.05 33.95
C TYR A 45 -20.37 -21.60 33.65
N ALA A 46 -20.60 -20.67 34.58
CA ALA A 46 -20.20 -19.29 34.41
C ALA A 46 -18.67 -19.14 34.30
N ALA A 47 -17.92 -19.84 35.16
CA ALA A 47 -16.45 -19.86 35.10
C ALA A 47 -15.94 -20.46 33.78
N PHE A 48 -16.56 -21.54 33.32
CA PHE A 48 -16.21 -22.17 32.04
C PHE A 48 -16.54 -21.25 30.85
N MET A 49 -17.68 -20.55 30.88
CA MET A 49 -18.07 -19.60 29.84
C MET A 49 -17.06 -18.45 29.72
N VAL A 50 -16.62 -17.86 30.84
CA VAL A 50 -15.60 -16.81 30.85
C VAL A 50 -14.28 -17.34 30.27
N LEU A 51 -13.88 -18.56 30.62
CA LEU A 51 -12.68 -19.20 30.07
C LEU A 51 -12.77 -19.35 28.54
N VAL A 52 -13.89 -19.86 28.02
CA VAL A 52 -14.10 -20.02 26.57
C VAL A 52 -14.08 -18.66 25.86
N LEU A 53 -14.72 -17.64 26.42
CA LEU A 53 -14.72 -16.29 25.87
C LEU A 53 -13.32 -15.68 25.86
N ALA A 54 -12.51 -15.91 26.90
CA ALA A 54 -11.13 -15.45 26.95
C ALA A 54 -10.28 -16.09 25.85
N ILE A 55 -10.43 -17.41 25.63
CA ILE A 55 -9.73 -18.13 24.55
C ILE A 55 -10.19 -17.60 23.17
N ALA A 56 -11.49 -17.49 22.95
CA ALA A 56 -12.04 -16.97 21.69
C ALA A 56 -11.61 -15.52 21.42
N GLY A 57 -11.60 -14.68 22.45
CA GLY A 57 -11.14 -13.30 22.38
C GLY A 57 -9.65 -13.20 22.04
N GLY A 58 -8.81 -14.05 22.62
CA GLY A 58 -7.39 -14.13 22.29
C GLY A 58 -7.14 -14.51 20.83
N ILE A 59 -7.87 -15.51 20.32
CA ILE A 59 -7.78 -15.93 18.90
C ILE A 59 -8.23 -14.81 17.96
N LEU A 60 -9.32 -14.11 18.30
CA LEU A 60 -9.83 -12.99 17.51
C LEU A 60 -8.81 -11.85 17.43
N LEU A 61 -8.23 -11.44 18.57
CA LEU A 61 -7.22 -10.38 18.59
C LEU A 61 -5.96 -10.76 17.82
N SER A 62 -5.51 -12.00 17.94
CA SER A 62 -4.40 -12.53 17.15
C SER A 62 -4.71 -12.53 15.65
N SER A 63 -5.95 -12.80 15.26
CA SER A 63 -6.36 -12.78 13.85
C SER A 63 -6.41 -11.36 13.29
N LEU A 64 -6.89 -10.39 14.09
CA LEU A 64 -6.94 -8.98 13.69
C LEU A 64 -5.53 -8.38 13.48
N THR A 65 -4.60 -8.68 14.39
CA THR A 65 -3.20 -8.23 14.28
C THR A 65 -2.47 -8.86 13.10
N ALA A 66 -2.69 -10.16 12.86
CA ALA A 66 -2.17 -10.84 11.66
C ALA A 66 -2.72 -10.21 10.37
N ASN A 67 -4.02 -9.93 10.30
CA ASN A 67 -4.63 -9.28 9.14
C ASN A 67 -4.09 -7.86 8.90
N ALA A 68 -3.87 -7.09 9.97
CA ALA A 68 -3.27 -5.75 9.87
C ALA A 68 -1.84 -5.82 9.29
N THR A 69 -1.03 -6.76 9.78
CA THR A 69 0.35 -6.99 9.33
C THR A 69 0.42 -7.42 7.86
N VAL A 70 -0.45 -8.36 7.45
CA VAL A 70 -0.51 -8.82 6.05
C VAL A 70 -0.96 -7.68 5.14
N ARG A 71 -1.92 -6.88 5.58
CA ARG A 71 -2.41 -5.72 4.82
C ARG A 71 -1.32 -4.67 4.65
N SER A 72 -0.63 -4.26 5.72
CA SER A 72 0.43 -3.25 5.64
C SER A 72 1.59 -3.71 4.74
N THR A 73 2.00 -4.98 4.85
CA THR A 73 3.03 -5.57 3.97
C THR A 73 2.60 -5.58 2.51
N THR A 74 1.32 -5.85 2.25
CA THR A 74 0.76 -5.84 0.89
C THR A 74 0.71 -4.42 0.32
N GLU A 75 0.28 -3.44 1.11
CA GLU A 75 0.26 -2.02 0.72
C GLU A 75 1.68 -1.51 0.42
N ALA A 76 2.66 -1.82 1.28
CA ALA A 76 4.07 -1.49 1.08
C ALA A 76 4.65 -2.14 -0.20
N SER A 77 4.32 -3.41 -0.45
CA SER A 77 4.74 -4.14 -1.66
C SER A 77 4.14 -3.53 -2.92
N ASN A 78 2.85 -3.19 -2.90
CA ASN A 78 2.17 -2.55 -4.02
C ASN A 78 2.76 -1.17 -4.32
N LEU A 79 3.03 -0.37 -3.27
CA LEU A 79 3.68 0.93 -3.42
C LEU A 79 5.08 0.77 -4.02
N GLY A 80 5.88 -0.18 -3.50
CA GLY A 80 7.21 -0.49 -4.00
C GLY A 80 7.23 -0.90 -5.48
N GLN A 81 6.26 -1.74 -5.89
CA GLN A 81 6.08 -2.14 -7.29
C GLN A 81 5.68 -0.95 -8.16
N LEU A 82 4.73 -0.13 -7.72
CA LEU A 82 4.26 1.05 -8.45
C LEU A 82 5.39 2.08 -8.66
N VAL A 83 6.16 2.38 -7.60
CA VAL A 83 7.37 3.24 -7.67
C VAL A 83 8.38 2.66 -8.65
N SER A 84 8.70 1.38 -8.52
CA SER A 84 9.63 0.70 -9.42
C SER A 84 9.16 0.81 -10.87
N GLU A 85 7.93 0.42 -11.17
CA GLU A 85 7.39 0.41 -12.52
C GLU A 85 7.39 1.81 -13.15
N SER A 86 7.05 2.85 -12.39
CA SER A 86 7.11 4.22 -12.89
C SER A 86 8.54 4.66 -13.19
N ILE A 87 9.48 4.44 -12.27
CA ILE A 87 10.90 4.78 -12.49
C ILE A 87 11.47 3.99 -13.68
N ARG A 88 11.13 2.71 -13.80
CA ARG A 88 11.54 1.85 -14.92
C ARG A 88 11.00 2.38 -16.25
N ALA A 89 9.72 2.73 -16.31
CA ALA A 89 9.10 3.27 -17.51
C ALA A 89 9.74 4.60 -17.94
N ASP A 90 10.05 5.47 -16.98
CA ASP A 90 10.67 6.76 -17.25
C ASP A 90 12.14 6.61 -17.67
N THR A 91 12.88 5.70 -17.03
CA THR A 91 14.31 5.46 -17.34
C THR A 91 14.49 4.83 -18.72
N ARG A 92 13.66 3.84 -19.09
CA ARG A 92 13.77 3.16 -20.40
C ARG A 92 13.60 4.10 -21.58
N SER A 93 12.82 5.16 -21.39
CA SER A 93 12.55 6.20 -22.40
C SER A 93 13.41 7.45 -22.21
N ALA A 94 14.40 7.42 -21.31
CA ALA A 94 15.14 8.60 -20.91
C ALA A 94 16.18 9.05 -21.95
N VAL A 95 16.06 10.29 -22.43
CA VAL A 95 17.02 10.96 -23.30
C VAL A 95 18.08 11.71 -22.48
N ALA A 96 17.76 12.10 -21.26
CA ALA A 96 18.70 12.71 -20.32
C ALA A 96 18.30 12.39 -18.88
N LEU A 97 19.29 12.19 -18.00
CA LEU A 97 19.10 11.80 -16.61
C LEU A 97 20.08 12.59 -15.74
N LYS A 98 19.61 13.16 -14.63
CA LYS A 98 20.48 13.86 -13.68
C LYS A 98 19.94 13.70 -12.26
N VAL A 99 20.80 13.26 -11.35
CA VAL A 99 20.53 13.27 -9.91
C VAL A 99 21.34 14.41 -9.30
N THR A 100 20.70 15.20 -8.46
CA THR A 100 21.34 16.26 -7.69
C THR A 100 20.83 16.22 -6.25
N ALA A 101 21.66 16.66 -5.31
CA ALA A 101 21.14 17.06 -4.01
C ALA A 101 20.31 18.34 -4.20
N PRO A 102 19.08 18.42 -3.67
CA PRO A 102 18.30 19.64 -3.76
C PRO A 102 19.03 20.72 -2.93
N SER A 103 18.98 21.97 -3.40
CA SER A 103 19.77 23.11 -2.89
C SER A 103 19.45 23.55 -1.45
N VAL A 104 18.66 22.76 -0.74
CA VAL A 104 17.90 23.09 0.47
C VAL A 104 18.52 22.54 1.74
N GLY A 105 19.68 21.86 1.66
CA GLY A 105 20.43 21.43 2.85
C GLY A 105 19.72 20.38 3.70
N VAL A 106 18.63 19.78 3.22
CA VAL A 106 18.00 18.62 3.88
C VAL A 106 18.91 17.42 3.68
N SER A 107 19.50 16.94 4.77
CA SER A 107 20.40 15.78 4.74
C SER A 107 19.67 14.57 4.16
N GLY A 108 20.26 13.91 3.17
CA GLY A 108 19.71 12.73 2.50
C GLY A 108 18.60 13.00 1.49
N ALA A 109 18.17 14.26 1.29
CA ALA A 109 17.23 14.57 0.22
C ALA A 109 17.89 14.40 -1.16
N GLN A 110 17.12 13.91 -2.13
CA GLN A 110 17.60 13.74 -3.50
C GLN A 110 16.56 14.24 -4.51
N TYR A 111 17.07 14.81 -5.60
CA TYR A 111 16.29 15.33 -6.71
C TYR A 111 16.77 14.67 -8.00
N LEU A 112 15.92 13.84 -8.60
CA LEU A 112 16.15 13.14 -9.87
C LEU A 112 15.31 13.80 -10.96
N VAL A 113 15.95 14.19 -12.07
CA VAL A 113 15.26 14.69 -13.26
C VAL A 113 15.54 13.78 -14.43
N ILE A 114 14.47 13.46 -15.15
CA ILE A 114 14.45 12.60 -16.33
C ILE A 114 13.80 13.38 -17.48
N GLU A 115 14.53 13.57 -18.57
CA GLU A 115 13.93 13.90 -19.86
C GLU A 115 13.61 12.58 -20.55
N ARG A 116 12.35 12.35 -20.92
CA ARG A 116 11.90 11.11 -21.55
C ARG A 116 11.18 11.36 -22.86
N LEU A 117 11.26 10.40 -23.78
CA LEU A 117 10.49 10.42 -25.02
C LEU A 117 9.14 9.70 -24.83
N SER A 118 8.04 10.45 -24.89
CA SER A 118 6.68 9.93 -24.77
C SER A 118 5.86 10.29 -25.99
N ALA A 119 5.34 9.28 -26.69
CA ALA A 119 4.56 9.46 -27.92
C ALA A 119 5.25 10.37 -28.97
N GLY A 120 6.59 10.27 -29.08
CA GLY A 120 7.38 11.08 -30.01
C GLY A 120 7.67 12.52 -29.55
N THR A 121 7.24 12.90 -28.35
CA THR A 121 7.52 14.21 -27.74
C THR A 121 8.38 14.08 -26.50
N ASN A 122 9.33 15.00 -26.31
CA ASN A 122 10.10 15.02 -25.07
C ASN A 122 9.20 15.46 -23.91
N GLN A 123 9.39 14.91 -22.73
CA GLN A 123 8.69 15.27 -21.51
C GLN A 123 9.67 15.30 -20.36
N CYS A 124 9.56 16.30 -19.50
CA CYS A 124 10.36 16.36 -18.28
C CYS A 124 9.57 15.70 -17.15
N ARG A 125 10.22 14.83 -16.38
CA ARG A 125 9.68 14.30 -15.14
C ARG A 125 10.74 14.41 -14.06
N ALA A 126 10.32 14.88 -12.90
CA ALA A 126 11.18 15.01 -11.75
C ALA A 126 10.63 14.20 -10.58
N TRP A 127 11.55 13.67 -9.78
CA TRP A 127 11.32 12.95 -8.55
C TRP A 127 12.06 13.66 -7.43
N LEU A 128 11.39 13.86 -6.32
CA LEU A 128 11.96 14.48 -5.13
C LEU A 128 11.75 13.54 -3.96
N TYR A 129 12.86 13.12 -3.35
CA TYR A 129 12.87 12.34 -2.13
C TYR A 129 13.19 13.23 -0.94
N LEU A 130 12.34 13.20 0.09
CA LEU A 130 12.52 13.93 1.34
C LEU A 130 12.51 12.96 2.54
N PRO A 131 13.67 12.60 3.11
CA PRO A 131 13.71 11.71 4.26
C PRO A 131 13.07 12.35 5.50
N SER A 132 13.19 13.67 5.68
CA SER A 132 12.58 14.41 6.79
C SER A 132 11.06 14.48 6.74
N ALA A 133 10.43 14.12 5.61
CA ALA A 133 8.99 14.06 5.41
C ALA A 133 8.41 12.67 5.74
N GLY A 134 9.06 11.90 6.63
CA GLY A 134 8.71 10.48 6.84
C GLY A 134 9.04 9.62 5.61
N GLY A 135 10.06 9.99 4.84
CA GLY A 135 10.44 9.25 3.64
C GLY A 135 9.46 9.44 2.48
N GLN A 136 8.96 10.66 2.25
CA GLN A 136 8.05 10.90 1.13
C GLN A 136 8.76 11.04 -0.20
N LEU A 137 8.12 10.49 -1.23
CA LEU A 137 8.50 10.64 -2.62
C LEU A 137 7.45 11.48 -3.33
N PHE A 138 7.91 12.54 -4.00
CA PHE A 138 7.07 13.41 -4.79
C PHE A 138 7.45 13.31 -6.26
N THR A 139 6.46 13.51 -7.13
CA THR A 139 6.67 13.57 -8.57
C THR A 139 6.15 14.87 -9.16
N ARG A 140 6.78 15.33 -10.24
CA ARG A 140 6.33 16.47 -11.02
C ARG A 140 6.58 16.21 -12.50
N THR A 141 5.58 16.49 -13.32
CA THR A 141 5.68 16.44 -14.79
C THR A 141 5.71 17.84 -15.38
N GLY A 142 6.57 18.04 -16.36
CA GLY A 142 6.67 19.27 -17.16
C GLY A 142 6.67 18.97 -18.66
N SER A 143 6.45 20.02 -19.46
CA SER A 143 6.55 19.95 -20.93
C SER A 143 8.00 19.88 -21.41
N SER A 144 8.21 19.52 -22.68
CA SER A 144 9.50 19.27 -23.34
C SER A 144 10.59 20.35 -23.22
N LEU A 145 10.25 21.57 -22.79
CA LEU A 145 11.14 22.73 -22.81
C LEU A 145 11.13 23.51 -21.48
N ALA A 146 10.48 22.99 -20.45
CA ALA A 146 10.42 23.65 -19.14
C ALA A 146 11.45 23.03 -18.20
N THR A 147 12.43 23.83 -17.77
CA THR A 147 13.33 23.43 -16.70
C THR A 147 12.52 23.16 -15.44
N LEU A 148 12.65 21.95 -14.91
CA LEU A 148 12.09 21.60 -13.62
C LEU A 148 13.15 21.95 -12.58
N SER A 149 12.89 23.00 -11.81
CA SER A 149 13.69 23.33 -10.64
C SER A 149 13.21 22.52 -9.43
N ALA A 150 14.17 22.10 -8.59
CA ALA A 150 13.86 21.60 -7.26
C ALA A 150 13.11 22.69 -6.47
N PRO A 151 12.20 22.33 -5.56
CA PRO A 151 11.54 23.30 -4.69
C PRO A 151 12.53 24.16 -3.91
N SER A 152 12.16 25.40 -3.62
CA SER A 152 12.93 26.27 -2.73
C SER A 152 12.95 25.72 -1.30
N ALA A 153 13.94 26.15 -0.51
CA ALA A 153 14.03 25.79 0.91
C ALA A 153 12.76 26.14 1.68
N SER A 154 12.19 27.32 1.38
CA SER A 154 10.92 27.77 1.96
C SER A 154 9.74 26.90 1.58
N ALA A 155 9.67 26.42 0.33
CA ALA A 155 8.59 25.55 -0.11
C ALA A 155 8.66 24.17 0.56
N ILE A 156 9.87 23.64 0.75
CA ILE A 156 10.07 22.37 1.47
C ILE A 156 9.79 22.55 2.97
N ALA A 157 10.27 23.62 3.58
CA ALA A 157 9.97 23.91 4.98
C ALA A 157 8.46 24.07 5.23
N ALA A 158 7.74 24.73 4.30
CA ALA A 158 6.28 24.85 4.37
C ALA A 158 5.58 23.49 4.22
N ALA A 159 6.02 22.65 3.26
CA ALA A 159 5.52 21.29 3.08
C ALA A 159 5.71 20.43 4.35
N LEU A 160 6.90 20.50 4.97
CA LEU A 160 7.23 19.75 6.19
C LEU A 160 6.52 20.28 7.44
N ALA A 161 6.10 21.54 7.44
CA ALA A 161 5.39 22.15 8.57
C ALA A 161 3.87 21.87 8.54
N ALA A 162 3.34 21.36 7.43
CA ALA A 162 1.95 20.94 7.32
C ALA A 162 1.71 19.60 8.06
N ASP A 163 0.51 19.44 8.61
CA ASP A 163 0.05 18.20 9.25
C ASP A 163 -1.33 17.80 8.67
N PRO A 164 -1.42 16.76 7.81
CA PRO A 164 -0.33 15.92 7.35
C PRO A 164 0.65 16.68 6.44
N VAL A 165 1.87 16.14 6.28
CA VAL A 165 2.88 16.71 5.37
C VAL A 165 2.32 16.78 3.95
N GLU A 166 2.37 17.97 3.35
CA GLU A 166 1.83 18.23 2.02
C GLU A 166 2.92 18.26 0.94
N ALA A 167 2.52 18.04 -0.30
CA ALA A 167 3.44 18.20 -1.42
C ALA A 167 3.81 19.67 -1.64
N PRO A 168 5.08 20.01 -1.93
CA PRO A 168 5.45 21.36 -2.36
C PRO A 168 4.63 21.82 -3.56
N ALA A 169 4.41 23.13 -3.71
CA ALA A 169 3.58 23.66 -4.79
C ALA A 169 4.01 23.15 -6.19
N GLY A 170 3.07 22.57 -6.93
CA GLY A 170 3.30 21.99 -8.26
C GLY A 170 3.88 20.57 -8.26
N TRP A 171 4.04 19.97 -7.09
CA TRP A 171 4.41 18.57 -6.91
C TRP A 171 3.21 17.74 -6.47
N GLN A 172 3.27 16.45 -6.77
CA GLN A 172 2.27 15.46 -6.37
C GLN A 172 2.93 14.46 -5.44
N SER A 173 2.28 14.15 -4.31
CA SER A 173 2.72 13.05 -3.45
C SER A 173 2.53 11.73 -4.21
N TYR A 174 3.55 10.88 -4.15
CA TYR A 174 3.58 9.59 -4.81
C TYR A 174 3.54 8.44 -3.81
N GLY A 175 4.16 8.61 -2.65
CA GLY A 175 4.17 7.66 -1.55
C GLY A 175 4.89 8.19 -0.33
N GLU A 176 4.63 7.57 0.81
CA GLU A 176 5.26 7.84 2.11
C GLU A 176 5.87 6.56 2.68
N GLY A 177 6.62 6.69 3.79
CA GLY A 177 7.27 5.55 4.43
C GLY A 177 8.44 4.98 3.61
N ILE A 178 8.99 5.73 2.66
CA ILE A 178 10.09 5.26 1.82
C ILE A 178 11.42 5.65 2.47
N VAL A 179 12.19 4.65 2.90
CA VAL A 179 13.55 4.83 3.40
C VAL A 179 14.53 4.54 2.28
N ALA A 180 15.44 5.47 2.03
CA ALA A 180 16.47 5.28 1.03
C ALA A 180 17.65 4.49 1.58
N ALA A 181 18.24 3.61 0.76
CA ALA A 181 19.56 3.07 1.06
C ALA A 181 20.63 4.20 1.00
N SER A 182 21.69 4.09 1.80
CA SER A 182 22.82 5.04 1.75
C SER A 182 23.63 4.86 0.45
N PRO A 183 24.01 5.92 -0.30
CA PRO A 183 23.97 7.35 0.05
C PRO A 183 22.68 8.10 -0.37
N GLY A 184 21.70 7.39 -0.91
CA GLY A 184 20.36 7.89 -1.20
C GLY A 184 19.63 7.01 -2.24
N PRO A 185 18.37 7.33 -2.56
CA PRO A 185 17.50 6.42 -3.30
C PRO A 185 17.88 6.22 -4.77
N PHE A 186 18.62 7.16 -5.37
CA PHE A 186 18.92 7.18 -6.79
C PHE A 186 20.42 7.37 -7.03
N VAL A 187 20.98 6.54 -7.92
CA VAL A 187 22.35 6.65 -8.40
C VAL A 187 22.34 6.56 -9.91
N VAL A 188 22.86 7.59 -10.59
CA VAL A 188 22.96 7.61 -12.06
C VAL A 188 24.41 7.46 -12.50
N THR A 189 24.68 6.46 -13.34
CA THR A 189 26.01 6.21 -13.94
C THR A 189 25.88 5.97 -15.43
N ALA A 190 26.38 6.88 -16.26
CA ALA A 190 26.45 6.72 -17.73
C ALA A 190 25.12 6.26 -18.40
N GLY A 191 23.98 6.79 -17.96
CA GLY A 191 22.65 6.43 -18.49
C GLY A 191 22.00 5.18 -17.88
N ARG A 192 22.67 4.58 -16.89
CA ARG A 192 22.08 3.63 -15.94
C ARG A 192 21.55 4.37 -14.71
N LEU A 193 20.35 4.04 -14.27
CA LEU A 193 19.78 4.43 -12.98
C LEU A 193 19.69 3.19 -12.10
N ASP A 194 20.42 3.21 -11.00
CA ASP A 194 20.27 2.27 -9.90
C ASP A 194 19.39 2.94 -8.83
N PHE A 195 18.42 2.20 -8.28
CA PHE A 195 17.57 2.66 -7.21
C PHE A 195 17.36 1.58 -6.16
N THR A 196 17.46 1.96 -4.89
CA THR A 196 17.27 1.05 -3.76
C THR A 196 16.47 1.79 -2.69
N LEU A 197 15.27 1.28 -2.43
CA LEU A 197 14.27 1.86 -1.55
C LEU A 197 13.78 0.76 -0.60
N GLU A 198 13.52 1.11 0.65
CA GLU A 198 12.78 0.27 1.59
C GLU A 198 11.45 0.95 1.86
N VAL A 199 10.35 0.21 1.74
CA VAL A 199 9.01 0.75 2.02
C VAL A 199 8.56 0.25 3.37
N ASP A 200 8.23 1.16 4.27
CA ASP A 200 7.74 0.87 5.61
C ASP A 200 6.42 0.09 5.53
N ALA A 201 6.36 -0.98 6.33
CA ALA A 201 5.20 -1.87 6.45
C ALA A 201 4.62 -1.84 7.87
N GLY A 202 4.91 -0.79 8.65
CA GLY A 202 4.44 -0.60 10.02
C GLY A 202 5.15 -1.58 10.97
N ASP A 203 4.37 -2.44 11.63
CA ASP A 203 4.92 -3.46 12.54
C ASP A 203 5.59 -4.64 11.81
N ALA A 204 5.39 -4.75 10.49
CA ALA A 204 6.04 -5.76 9.66
C ALA A 204 7.43 -5.30 9.18
N PRO A 205 8.35 -6.22 8.85
CA PRO A 205 9.61 -5.85 8.20
C PRO A 205 9.39 -5.04 6.92
N ALA A 206 10.20 -4.00 6.72
CA ALA A 206 10.14 -3.16 5.53
C ALA A 206 10.37 -3.97 4.25
N VAL A 207 9.72 -3.55 3.17
CA VAL A 207 9.83 -4.19 1.86
C VAL A 207 10.97 -3.55 1.07
N LEU A 208 12.03 -4.32 0.84
CA LEU A 208 13.14 -3.88 -0.02
C LEU A 208 12.72 -3.90 -1.49
N VAL A 209 12.97 -2.77 -2.15
CA VAL A 209 12.71 -2.51 -3.55
C VAL A 209 14.04 -2.08 -4.18
N ASP A 210 14.67 -3.00 -4.89
CA ASP A 210 15.94 -2.77 -5.55
C ASP A 210 15.81 -2.96 -7.06
N GLY A 211 16.48 -2.10 -7.82
CA GLY A 211 16.36 -2.11 -9.26
C GLY A 211 17.47 -1.34 -9.97
N THR A 212 17.87 -1.89 -11.11
CA THR A 212 18.77 -1.26 -12.06
C THR A 212 18.08 -1.16 -13.40
N GLU A 213 18.06 0.03 -13.99
CA GLU A 213 17.55 0.26 -15.33
C GLU A 213 18.54 1.03 -16.18
N ILE A 214 18.59 0.68 -17.46
CA ILE A 214 19.45 1.33 -18.45
C ILE A 214 18.54 1.96 -19.48
N SER A 215 18.81 3.22 -19.83
CA SER A 215 18.07 3.85 -20.91
C SER A 215 18.30 3.13 -22.24
N ARG A 216 17.24 3.06 -23.06
CA ARG A 216 17.32 2.56 -24.44
C ARG A 216 17.72 3.65 -25.44
N GLN A 217 17.84 4.89 -24.98
CA GLN A 217 18.26 6.03 -25.79
C GLN A 217 19.69 6.41 -25.45
N THR A 218 20.35 7.11 -26.37
CA THR A 218 21.64 7.75 -26.08
C THR A 218 21.41 8.87 -25.08
N VAL A 219 21.78 8.64 -23.81
CA VAL A 219 21.61 9.60 -22.73
C VAL A 219 22.56 10.78 -22.92
N LYS A 220 22.02 11.98 -23.03
CA LYS A 220 22.77 13.23 -23.12
C LYS A 220 23.07 13.76 -21.73
N ALA A 221 24.22 14.41 -21.59
CA ALA A 221 24.60 15.09 -20.34
C ALA A 221 23.83 16.40 -20.10
N THR A 222 23.20 16.96 -21.14
CA THR A 222 22.49 18.25 -21.10
C THR A 222 21.06 18.09 -21.59
N SER A 223 20.13 18.78 -20.94
CA SER A 223 18.70 18.75 -21.24
C SER A 223 18.06 20.11 -20.92
N PRO A 224 17.01 20.54 -21.63
CA PRO A 224 16.21 21.70 -21.20
C PRO A 224 15.51 21.46 -19.84
N CYS A 225 15.40 20.20 -19.39
CA CYS A 225 14.75 19.87 -18.13
C CYS A 225 15.57 20.27 -16.88
N PHE A 226 16.90 20.51 -16.97
CA PHE A 226 17.77 20.73 -15.79
C PHE A 226 19.11 21.45 -16.07
#